data_AF-A0A8J7EC87-F1
#
_entry.id   AF-A0A8J7EC87-F1
#
_cell.length_a   1.000
_cell.length_b   1.000
_cell.length_c   1.000
_cell.angle_alpha   90.00
_cell.angle_beta   90.00
_cell.angle_gamma   90.00
#
_symmetry.space_group_name_H-M   'P 1'
#
loop_
_entity.id
_entity.type
_entity.pdbx_description
1 polymer ?
#
loop_
_entity_poly.entity_id
_entity_poly.type
_entity_poly.pdbx_seq_one_letter_code
_entity_poly.pdbx_strand_id
1 'polypeptide(L)'
;MNSITIQTVDGITHGPIEVVNSVPELAAYSNSAATQNALQAAYDSGNWEPYELPQASPEPLPPDWPAFRLALLQSESFRTWSEALPDSWREDLKLAAITANAEALQSIYGYCKTLNLPGHMAASGWQQIANENRIPVKF
;
A
#
# COMPACT_ATOMS: atom_id res chain seq x y z
N MET A 1 24.53 -11.81 18.07
CA MET A 1 25.39 -10.73 17.55
C MET A 1 24.66 -9.44 17.85
N ASN A 2 25.32 -8.49 18.51
CA ASN A 2 24.74 -7.17 18.75
C ASN A 2 25.12 -6.30 17.56
N SER A 3 24.18 -5.54 17.03
CA SER A 3 24.44 -4.59 15.96
C SER A 3 24.06 -3.20 16.42
N ILE A 4 24.81 -2.22 15.94
CA ILE A 4 24.60 -0.81 16.28
C ILE A 4 24.50 0.02 15.01
N THR A 5 23.88 1.18 15.15
CA THR A 5 24.02 2.30 14.24
C THR A 5 24.93 3.34 14.88
N ILE A 6 25.93 3.81 14.14
CA ILE A 6 26.85 4.87 14.55
C ILE A 6 26.52 6.10 13.74
N GLN A 7 26.37 7.26 14.36
CA GLN A 7 26.24 8.52 13.65
C GLN A 7 27.58 9.27 13.68
N THR A 8 28.13 9.60 12.51
CA THR A 8 29.37 10.38 12.41
C THR A 8 29.11 11.87 12.61
N VAL A 9 30.17 12.65 12.88
CA VAL A 9 30.08 14.09 13.20
C VAL A 9 29.50 14.96 12.08
N ASP A 10 29.54 14.48 10.85
CA ASP A 10 28.91 15.07 9.67
C ASP A 10 27.42 14.72 9.54
N GLY A 11 26.87 13.99 10.52
CA GLY A 11 25.45 13.67 10.63
C GLY A 11 25.02 12.41 9.88
N ILE A 12 25.96 11.66 9.28
CA ILE A 12 25.66 10.44 8.54
C ILE A 12 25.49 9.27 9.50
N THR A 13 24.35 8.57 9.40
CA THR A 13 24.10 7.34 10.17
C THR A 13 24.58 6.13 9.39
N HIS A 14 25.43 5.33 10.02
CA HIS A 14 26.05 4.13 9.49
C HIS A 14 25.58 2.90 10.27
N GLY A 15 25.06 1.89 9.57
CA GLY A 15 24.65 0.63 10.19
C GLY A 15 23.89 -0.27 9.21
N PRO A 16 23.60 -1.51 9.62
CA PRO A 16 24.03 -2.15 10.87
C PRO A 16 25.53 -2.47 10.88
N ILE A 17 26.22 -2.11 11.97
CA ILE A 17 27.62 -2.48 12.23
C ILE A 17 27.61 -3.54 13.34
N GLU A 18 28.24 -4.68 13.09
CA GLU A 18 28.35 -5.74 14.09
C GLU A 18 29.29 -5.35 15.23
N VAL A 19 28.94 -5.72 16.45
CA VAL A 19 29.77 -5.55 17.64
C VAL A 19 30.18 -6.91 18.17
N VAL A 20 31.48 -7.18 18.15
CA VAL A 20 32.10 -8.43 18.61
C VAL A 20 33.02 -8.12 19.78
N ASN A 21 32.80 -8.76 20.92
CA ASN A 21 33.54 -8.52 22.17
C ASN A 21 33.61 -7.02 22.57
N SER A 22 32.50 -6.30 22.41
CA SER A 22 32.38 -4.85 22.70
C SER A 22 33.19 -3.93 21.77
N VAL A 23 33.67 -4.44 20.63
CA VAL A 23 34.37 -3.68 19.59
C VAL A 23 33.53 -3.69 18.31
N PRO A 24 33.27 -2.53 17.68
CA PRO A 24 32.56 -2.48 16.40
C PRO A 24 33.46 -3.02 15.28
N GLU A 25 32.92 -3.89 14.43
CA GLU A 25 33.64 -4.46 13.28
C GLU A 25 33.69 -3.49 12.09
N LEU A 26 34.42 -2.39 12.25
CA LEU A 26 34.52 -1.33 11.24
C LEU A 26 35.22 -1.78 9.95
N ALA A 27 36.14 -2.74 10.06
CA ALA A 27 36.85 -3.32 8.92
C ALA A 27 35.94 -4.11 7.98
N ALA A 28 34.90 -4.75 8.53
CA ALA A 28 33.89 -5.44 7.73
C ALA A 28 32.89 -4.45 7.09
N TYR A 29 32.66 -3.31 7.73
CA TYR A 29 31.69 -2.31 7.28
C TYR A 29 32.18 -1.44 6.12
N SER A 30 33.46 -1.02 6.12
CA SER A 30 34.00 -0.14 5.08
C SER A 30 35.48 -0.41 4.84
N ASN A 31 35.93 -0.26 3.59
CA ASN A 31 37.35 -0.37 3.20
C ASN A 31 38.11 0.98 3.27
N SER A 32 37.42 2.08 3.57
CA SER A 32 38.02 3.41 3.66
C SER A 32 38.56 3.69 5.06
N ALA A 33 39.88 3.88 5.17
CA ALA A 33 40.52 4.22 6.45
C ALA A 33 39.96 5.51 7.06
N ALA A 34 39.61 6.51 6.23
CA ALA A 34 39.00 7.75 6.71
C ALA A 34 37.61 7.50 7.33
N THR A 35 36.79 6.65 6.69
CA THR A 35 35.46 6.29 7.18
C THR A 35 35.54 5.45 8.44
N GLN A 36 36.46 4.48 8.50
CA GLN A 36 36.70 3.69 9.70
C GLN A 36 37.11 4.56 10.89
N ASN A 37 38.05 5.51 10.69
CA ASN A 37 38.47 6.43 11.75
C ASN A 37 37.32 7.31 12.23
N ALA A 38 36.47 7.80 11.33
CA ALA A 38 35.29 8.59 11.69
C ALA A 38 34.27 7.77 12.49
N LEU A 39 34.04 6.51 12.12
CA LEU A 39 33.16 5.59 12.84
C LEU A 39 33.72 5.21 14.21
N GLN A 40 35.03 4.99 14.32
CA GLN A 40 35.67 4.69 15.60
C GLN A 40 35.57 5.89 16.55
N ALA A 41 35.86 7.10 16.06
CA ALA A 41 35.73 8.31 16.86
C ALA A 41 34.28 8.55 17.32
N ALA A 42 33.30 8.31 16.44
CA ALA A 42 31.89 8.38 16.77
C ALA A 42 31.48 7.33 17.82
N TYR A 43 31.96 6.09 17.69
CA TYR A 43 31.75 5.04 18.68
C TYR A 43 32.33 5.39 20.06
N ASP A 44 33.58 5.84 20.09
CA ASP A 44 34.29 6.23 21.32
C ASP A 44 33.63 7.44 22.01
N SER A 45 33.00 8.33 21.23
CA SER A 45 32.20 9.45 21.74
C SER A 45 30.81 9.06 22.25
N GLY A 46 30.39 7.81 22.07
CA GLY A 46 29.06 7.33 22.45
C GLY A 46 27.95 7.71 21.48
N ASN A 47 28.26 8.11 20.24
CA ASN A 47 27.27 8.49 19.24
C ASN A 47 26.76 7.28 18.47
N TRP A 48 26.26 6.29 19.21
CA TRP A 48 25.73 5.05 18.67
C TRP A 48 24.50 4.59 19.43
N GLU A 49 23.64 3.87 18.72
CA GLU A 49 22.40 3.31 19.25
C GLU A 49 22.30 1.83 18.84
N PRO A 50 21.63 0.98 19.64
CA PRO A 50 21.28 -0.37 19.21
C PRO A 50 20.55 -0.34 17.87
N TYR A 51 20.96 -1.18 16.93
CA TYR A 51 20.28 -1.29 15.65
C TYR A 51 18.93 -1.97 15.86
N GLU A 52 17.85 -1.21 15.72
CA GLU A 52 16.52 -1.76 15.58
C GLU A 52 16.27 -2.06 14.11
N LEU A 53 15.91 -3.30 13.79
CA LEU A 53 15.43 -3.66 12.46
C LEU A 53 14.29 -2.71 12.09
N PRO A 54 14.34 -2.00 10.94
CA PRO A 54 13.23 -1.20 10.50
C PRO A 54 12.01 -2.13 10.43
N GLN A 55 11.02 -1.88 11.29
CA GLN A 55 9.79 -2.65 11.26
C GLN A 55 9.24 -2.56 9.84
N ALA A 56 9.08 -3.71 9.18
CA ALA A 56 8.45 -3.76 7.87
C ALA A 56 7.10 -3.05 8.00
N SER A 57 6.92 -1.94 7.29
CA SER A 57 5.62 -1.30 7.21
C SER A 57 4.63 -2.34 6.73
N PRO A 58 3.44 -2.48 7.36
CA PRO A 58 2.46 -3.45 6.91
C PRO A 58 2.15 -3.17 5.44
N GLU A 59 2.39 -4.17 4.57
CA GLU A 59 2.03 -4.06 3.16
C GLU A 59 0.55 -3.71 3.04
N PRO A 60 0.17 -2.79 2.15
CA PRO A 60 -1.23 -2.50 1.91
C PRO A 60 -1.93 -3.78 1.48
N LEU A 61 -2.94 -4.19 2.26
CA LEU A 61 -3.73 -5.38 1.96
C LEU A 61 -4.32 -5.26 0.54
N PRO A 62 -4.30 -6.37 -0.24
CA PRO A 62 -4.77 -6.35 -1.61
C PRO A 62 -6.30 -6.08 -1.69
N PRO A 63 -6.79 -5.63 -2.86
CA PRO A 63 -8.22 -5.48 -3.13
C PRO A 63 -9.01 -6.79 -2.95
N ASP A 64 -10.15 -6.73 -2.26
CA ASP A 64 -11.04 -7.88 -2.03
C ASP A 64 -12.18 -7.90 -3.05
N TRP A 65 -11.86 -8.36 -4.26
CA TRP A 65 -12.83 -8.50 -5.35
C TRP A 65 -13.98 -9.46 -5.04
N PRO A 66 -13.77 -10.64 -4.41
CA PRO A 66 -14.87 -11.49 -3.98
C PRO A 66 -15.89 -10.79 -3.10
N ALA A 67 -15.45 -10.11 -2.03
CA ALA A 67 -16.35 -9.43 -1.10
C ALA A 67 -17.05 -8.23 -1.77
N PHE A 68 -16.31 -7.44 -2.57
CA PHE A 68 -16.87 -6.34 -3.36
C PHE A 68 -18.02 -6.80 -4.26
N ARG A 69 -17.81 -7.87 -5.05
CA ARG A 69 -18.82 -8.38 -5.99
C ARG A 69 -20.08 -8.81 -5.27
N LEU A 70 -19.94 -9.52 -4.15
CA LEU A 70 -21.09 -9.96 -3.36
C LEU A 70 -21.88 -8.77 -2.83
N ALA A 71 -21.20 -7.80 -2.21
CA ALA A 71 -21.84 -6.61 -1.66
C ALA A 71 -22.51 -5.75 -2.74
N LEU A 72 -21.83 -5.50 -3.87
CA LEU A 72 -22.37 -4.69 -4.96
C LEU A 72 -23.58 -5.36 -5.63
N LEU A 73 -23.51 -6.66 -5.91
CA LEU A 73 -24.62 -7.38 -6.57
C LEU A 73 -25.81 -7.64 -5.63
N GLN A 74 -25.59 -7.63 -4.31
CA GLN A 74 -26.66 -7.68 -3.31
C GLN A 74 -27.27 -6.31 -3.01
N SER A 75 -26.63 -5.21 -3.43
CA SER A 75 -27.16 -3.87 -3.27
C SER A 75 -28.46 -3.69 -4.07
N GLU A 76 -29.57 -3.48 -3.38
CA GLU A 76 -30.87 -3.24 -4.00
C GLU A 76 -30.83 -2.02 -4.93
N SER A 77 -30.20 -0.92 -4.47
CA SER A 77 -30.07 0.30 -5.27
C SER A 77 -29.28 0.07 -6.57
N PHE A 78 -28.24 -0.77 -6.53
CA PHE A 78 -27.47 -1.14 -7.71
C PHE A 78 -28.32 -1.94 -8.69
N ARG A 79 -29.06 -2.95 -8.20
CA ARG A 79 -29.94 -3.79 -9.02
C ARG A 79 -31.01 -2.95 -9.70
N THR A 80 -31.75 -2.15 -8.94
CA THR A 80 -32.81 -1.27 -9.46
C THR A 80 -32.29 -0.29 -10.49
N TRP A 81 -31.13 0.35 -10.25
CA TRP A 81 -30.53 1.24 -11.24
C TRP A 81 -30.09 0.48 -12.50
N SER A 82 -29.48 -0.69 -12.34
CA SER A 82 -29.00 -1.51 -13.46
C SER A 82 -30.14 -2.01 -14.34
N GLU A 83 -31.34 -2.22 -13.78
CA GLU A 83 -32.55 -2.61 -14.51
C GLU A 83 -33.06 -1.52 -15.46
N ALA A 84 -32.77 -0.25 -15.17
CA ALA A 84 -33.09 0.86 -16.07
C ALA A 84 -32.07 1.04 -17.22
N LEU A 85 -30.95 0.29 -17.21
CA LEU A 85 -29.99 0.27 -18.31
C LEU A 85 -30.40 -0.74 -19.40
N PRO A 86 -29.97 -0.54 -20.67
CA PRO A 86 -30.12 -1.56 -21.71
C PRO A 86 -29.44 -2.88 -21.31
N ASP A 87 -30.04 -4.00 -21.69
CA ASP A 87 -29.61 -5.34 -21.24
C ASP A 87 -28.14 -5.64 -21.56
N SER A 88 -27.63 -5.21 -22.72
CA SER A 88 -26.22 -5.41 -23.10
C SER A 88 -25.27 -4.74 -22.10
N TRP A 89 -25.56 -3.49 -21.72
CA TRP A 89 -24.74 -2.73 -20.78
C TRP A 89 -24.87 -3.22 -19.35
N ARG A 90 -26.04 -3.74 -18.98
CA ARG A 90 -26.25 -4.38 -17.68
C ARG A 90 -25.38 -5.63 -17.53
N GLU A 91 -25.32 -6.48 -18.56
CA GLU A 91 -24.49 -7.68 -18.52
C GLU A 91 -22.99 -7.36 -18.56
N ASP A 92 -22.57 -6.39 -19.37
CA ASP A 92 -21.17 -5.93 -19.40
C ASP A 92 -20.73 -5.39 -18.04
N LEU A 93 -21.59 -4.63 -17.35
CA LEU A 93 -21.29 -4.08 -16.02
C LEU A 93 -21.12 -5.19 -14.97
N LYS A 94 -21.97 -6.22 -15.00
CA LYS A 94 -21.84 -7.40 -14.13
C LYS A 94 -20.57 -8.18 -14.44
N LEU A 95 -20.25 -8.40 -15.71
CA LEU A 95 -19.03 -9.09 -16.14
C LEU A 95 -17.77 -8.33 -15.74
N ALA A 96 -17.77 -7.00 -15.84
CA ALA A 96 -16.66 -6.17 -15.39
C ALA A 96 -16.42 -6.27 -13.88
N ALA A 97 -17.49 -6.29 -13.09
CA ALA A 97 -17.39 -6.56 -11.65
C ALA A 97 -16.85 -7.98 -11.40
N ILE A 98 -17.28 -8.99 -12.16
CA ILE A 98 -16.85 -10.40 -12.02
C ILE A 98 -15.39 -10.61 -12.37
N THR A 99 -14.88 -10.00 -13.44
CA THR A 99 -13.52 -10.20 -13.97
C THR A 99 -12.41 -9.53 -13.13
N ALA A 100 -12.76 -8.91 -12.01
CA ALA A 100 -11.83 -8.23 -11.11
C ALA A 100 -10.98 -7.16 -11.83
N ASN A 101 -11.57 -6.50 -12.82
CA ASN A 101 -10.92 -5.49 -13.64
C ASN A 101 -11.51 -4.10 -13.34
N ALA A 102 -10.78 -3.33 -12.54
CA ALA A 102 -11.20 -1.97 -12.13
C ALA A 102 -11.32 -1.01 -13.31
N GLU A 103 -10.43 -1.10 -14.29
CA GLU A 103 -10.45 -0.24 -15.48
C GLU A 103 -11.70 -0.51 -16.32
N ALA A 104 -11.99 -1.79 -16.58
CA ALA A 104 -13.19 -2.19 -17.30
C ALA A 104 -14.45 -1.74 -16.56
N LEU A 105 -14.50 -1.96 -15.24
CA LEU A 105 -15.65 -1.56 -14.42
C LEU A 105 -15.85 -0.04 -14.42
N GLN A 106 -14.76 0.74 -14.28
CA GLN A 106 -14.81 2.19 -14.33
C GLN A 106 -15.29 2.71 -15.69
N SER A 107 -14.79 2.12 -16.78
CA SER A 107 -15.16 2.50 -18.15
C SER A 107 -16.63 2.23 -18.42
N ILE A 108 -17.10 1.02 -18.12
CA ILE A 108 -18.50 0.62 -18.35
C ILE A 108 -19.43 1.42 -17.45
N TYR A 109 -19.09 1.58 -16.16
CA TYR A 109 -19.86 2.44 -15.26
C TYR A 109 -19.94 3.88 -15.78
N GLY A 110 -18.81 4.45 -16.23
CA GLY A 110 -18.75 5.79 -16.80
C GLY A 110 -19.70 5.96 -17.97
N TYR A 111 -19.79 4.97 -18.85
CA TYR A 111 -20.76 4.97 -19.96
C TYR A 111 -22.20 4.81 -19.46
N CYS A 112 -22.49 3.81 -18.61
CA CYS A 112 -23.83 3.58 -18.05
C CYS A 112 -24.39 4.81 -17.33
N LYS A 113 -23.54 5.56 -16.62
CA LYS A 113 -23.89 6.82 -15.97
C LYS A 113 -24.37 7.91 -16.93
N THR A 114 -23.90 7.90 -18.18
CA THR A 114 -24.39 8.82 -19.23
C THR A 114 -25.76 8.44 -19.76
N LEU A 115 -26.11 7.16 -19.74
CA LEU A 115 -27.41 6.65 -20.17
C LEU A 115 -28.49 6.84 -19.10
N ASN A 116 -28.14 6.54 -17.86
CA ASN A 116 -29.02 6.68 -16.71
C ASN A 116 -28.20 7.13 -15.50
N LEU A 117 -28.36 8.38 -15.10
CA LEU A 117 -27.63 8.95 -13.97
C LEU A 117 -28.14 8.30 -12.66
N PRO A 118 -27.29 7.61 -11.88
CA PRO A 118 -27.71 7.07 -10.60
C PRO A 118 -27.97 8.19 -9.60
N GLY A 119 -28.90 7.96 -8.67
CA GLY A 119 -29.12 8.88 -7.55
C GLY A 119 -27.87 9.00 -6.68
N HIS A 120 -27.61 10.20 -6.16
CA HIS A 120 -26.41 10.49 -5.34
C HIS A 120 -26.25 9.51 -4.17
N MET A 121 -27.33 9.20 -3.45
CA MET A 121 -27.30 8.24 -2.34
C MET A 121 -26.92 6.83 -2.76
N ALA A 122 -27.35 6.40 -3.97
CA ALA A 122 -27.00 5.09 -4.50
C ALA A 122 -25.52 5.01 -4.87
N ALA A 123 -25.02 6.02 -5.61
CA ALA A 123 -23.61 6.10 -5.98
C ALA A 123 -22.68 6.17 -4.75
N SER A 124 -23.05 6.95 -3.72
CA SER A 124 -22.30 7.00 -2.46
C SER A 124 -22.27 5.65 -1.74
N GLY A 125 -23.38 4.90 -1.73
CA GLY A 125 -23.42 3.55 -1.18
C GLY A 125 -22.49 2.59 -1.92
N TRP A 126 -22.44 2.65 -3.25
CA TRP A 126 -21.53 1.81 -4.04
C TRP A 126 -20.06 2.22 -3.87
N GLN A 127 -19.79 3.52 -3.72
CA GLN A 127 -18.47 4.01 -3.39
C GLN A 127 -18.01 3.51 -2.02
N GLN A 128 -18.90 3.46 -1.03
CA GLN A 128 -18.58 2.90 0.28
C GLN A 128 -18.19 1.42 0.16
N ILE A 129 -18.97 0.63 -0.60
CA ILE A 129 -18.64 -0.77 -0.87
C ILE A 129 -17.26 -0.89 -1.55
N ALA A 130 -16.96 -0.05 -2.54
CA ALA A 130 -15.64 -0.05 -3.19
C ALA A 130 -14.51 0.26 -2.19
N ASN A 131 -14.69 1.26 -1.32
CA ASN A 131 -13.70 1.68 -0.34
C ASN A 131 -13.44 0.60 0.72
N GLU A 132 -14.50 -0.01 1.27
CA GLU A 132 -14.40 -1.09 2.27
C GLU A 132 -13.62 -2.29 1.73
N ASN A 133 -13.74 -2.55 0.42
CA ASN A 133 -13.09 -3.66 -0.26
C ASN A 133 -11.81 -3.25 -1.00
N ARG A 134 -11.34 -2.00 -0.85
CA ARG A 134 -10.12 -1.44 -1.47
C ARG A 134 -10.12 -1.56 -3.00
N ILE A 135 -11.29 -1.47 -3.63
CA ILE A 135 -11.40 -1.49 -5.09
C ILE A 135 -11.15 -0.08 -5.63
N PRO A 136 -10.18 0.11 -6.56
CA PRO A 136 -9.81 1.43 -7.07
C PRO A 136 -10.77 1.92 -8.16
N VAL A 137 -12.05 2.06 -7.82
CA VAL A 137 -13.12 2.56 -8.70
C VAL A 137 -13.88 3.73 -8.07
N LYS A 138 -14.44 4.58 -8.93
CA LYS A 138 -15.22 5.75 -8.58
C LYS A 138 -16.63 5.67 -9.17
N PHE A 139 -17.63 5.70 -8.28
CA PHE A 139 -19.05 5.73 -8.62
C PHE A 139 -19.59 7.18 -8.56
#